data_AF-A0A3P8EVM5-F1
#
_entry.id   AF-A0A3P8EVM5-F1
#
_cell.length_a   1.000
_cell.length_b   1.000
_cell.length_c   1.000
_cell.angle_alpha   90.00
_cell.angle_beta   90.00
_cell.angle_gamma   90.00
#
_symmetry.space_group_name_H-M   'P 1'
#
loop_
_entity.id
_entity.type
_entity.pdbx_description
1 polymer ?
#
loop_
_entity_poly.entity_id
_entity_poly.type
_entity_poly.pdbx_seq_one_letter_code
_entity_poly.pdbx_strand_id
1 'polypeptide(L)'
;MNNGEENVRKFNTAFLRDTDKLNKFKIDLSNKFQAFHDLLNGEGTTMKNNWKGIKEVITSTCHEVLGHKKHHHKEWITVDTLDKIQERRNKKAAINTSRTRAEKAKSQAECTGVNKCRGASERKYVED
;
A
#
# COMPACT_ATOMS: atom_id res chain seq x y z
N MET A 1 5.95 26.42 2.52
CA MET A 1 4.99 25.81 1.58
C MET A 1 4.40 24.60 2.30
N ASN A 2 3.18 24.73 2.84
CA ASN A 2 2.50 23.62 3.51
C ASN A 2 1.55 23.00 2.48
N ASN A 3 1.91 21.85 1.94
CA ASN A 3 1.00 21.07 1.12
C ASN A 3 -0.06 20.46 2.05
N GLY A 4 -1.18 21.18 2.16
CA GLY A 4 -2.35 20.76 2.91
C GLY A 4 -3.11 19.67 2.18
N GLU A 5 -2.63 18.43 2.31
CA GLU A 5 -3.52 17.27 2.14
C GLU A 5 -4.09 16.94 3.53
N GLU A 6 -5.26 17.52 3.86
CA GLU A 6 -6.09 16.94 4.90
C GLU A 6 -6.36 15.49 4.50
N ASN A 7 -5.78 14.53 5.22
CA ASN A 7 -6.08 13.11 5.06
C ASN A 7 -7.58 12.90 5.33
N VAL A 8 -8.43 12.98 4.29
CA VAL A 8 -9.88 12.81 4.39
C VAL A 8 -10.18 11.34 4.66
N ARG A 9 -10.08 10.96 5.93
CA ARG A 9 -10.45 9.63 6.39
C ARG A 9 -11.96 9.52 6.40
N LYS A 10 -12.50 8.52 5.69
CA LYS A 10 -13.94 8.31 5.56
C LYS A 10 -14.55 7.93 6.91
N PHE A 11 -15.73 8.47 7.22
CA PHE A 11 -16.54 8.03 8.35
C PHE A 11 -17.12 6.63 8.13
N ASN A 12 -17.43 5.93 9.23
CA ASN A 12 -18.07 4.63 9.13
C ASN A 12 -19.58 4.76 8.84
N THR A 13 -19.97 4.54 7.59
CA THR A 13 -21.37 4.65 7.14
C THR A 13 -22.27 3.51 7.65
N ALA A 14 -21.70 2.40 8.16
CA ALA A 14 -22.49 1.30 8.71
C ALA A 14 -23.32 1.73 9.93
N PHE A 15 -22.84 2.73 10.68
CA PHE A 15 -23.55 3.28 11.84
C PHE A 15 -24.87 3.96 11.49
N LEU A 16 -25.03 4.43 10.24
CA LEU A 16 -26.29 5.04 9.78
C LEU A 16 -27.37 4.00 9.46
N ARG A 17 -27.03 2.71 9.39
CA ARG A 17 -27.99 1.62 9.23
C ARG A 17 -28.64 1.20 10.54
N ASP A 18 -28.02 1.56 11.66
CA ASP A 18 -28.52 1.29 13.01
C ASP A 18 -29.46 2.43 13.41
N THR A 19 -30.74 2.13 13.57
CA THR A 19 -31.80 3.13 13.82
C THR A 19 -31.55 3.90 15.11
N ASP A 20 -31.07 3.24 16.17
CA ASP A 20 -30.83 3.88 17.46
C ASP A 20 -29.64 4.85 17.37
N LYS A 21 -28.58 4.45 16.69
CA LYS A 21 -27.41 5.32 16.47
C LYS A 21 -27.71 6.47 15.52
N LEU A 22 -28.54 6.24 14.49
CA LEU A 22 -29.00 7.31 13.60
C LEU A 22 -29.84 8.34 14.37
N ASN A 23 -30.72 7.90 15.25
CA ASN A 23 -31.52 8.80 16.09
C ASN A 23 -30.64 9.58 17.07
N LYS A 24 -29.65 8.92 17.68
CA LYS A 24 -28.65 9.61 18.51
C LYS A 24 -27.90 10.69 17.72
N PHE A 25 -27.44 10.37 16.50
CA PHE A 25 -26.78 11.35 15.63
C PHE A 25 -27.65 12.58 15.38
N LYS A 26 -28.94 12.38 15.07
CA LYS A 26 -29.89 13.48 14.85
C LYS A 26 -30.04 14.35 16.08
N ILE A 27 -30.21 13.75 17.26
CA ILE A 27 -30.37 14.47 18.53
C ILE A 27 -29.10 15.26 18.86
N ASP A 28 -27.92 14.63 18.80
CA ASP A 28 -26.64 15.28 19.10
C ASP A 28 -26.37 16.44 18.14
N LEU A 29 -26.67 16.27 16.85
CA LEU A 29 -26.53 17.32 15.84
C LEU A 29 -27.48 18.49 16.12
N SER A 30 -28.76 18.21 16.37
CA SER A 30 -29.75 19.24 16.66
C SER A 30 -29.39 20.05 17.92
N ASN A 31 -28.97 19.37 18.98
CA ASN A 31 -28.57 20.02 20.23
C ASN A 31 -27.35 20.93 20.03
N LYS A 32 -26.32 20.45 19.33
CA LYS A 32 -25.12 21.24 19.04
C LYS A 32 -25.39 22.40 18.09
N PHE A 33 -26.24 22.19 17.09
CA PHE A 33 -26.60 23.23 16.14
C PHE A 33 -27.42 24.34 16.81
N GLN A 34 -28.32 24.01 17.74
CA GLN A 34 -29.05 25.01 18.53
C GLN A 34 -28.08 25.86 19.35
N ALA A 35 -27.19 25.23 20.12
CA ALA A 35 -26.18 25.95 20.91
C ALA A 35 -25.28 26.84 20.03
N PHE A 36 -24.93 26.36 18.83
CA PHE A 36 -24.16 27.15 17.87
C PHE A 36 -24.96 28.31 17.27
N HIS A 37 -26.25 28.13 16.99
CA HIS A 37 -27.13 29.20 16.51
C HIS A 37 -27.33 30.29 17.57
N ASP A 38 -27.50 29.90 18.83
CA ASP A 38 -27.61 30.83 19.95
C ASP A 38 -26.31 31.65 20.11
N LEU A 39 -25.14 31.01 19.89
CA LEU A 39 -23.84 31.67 19.86
C LEU A 39 -23.71 32.65 18.67
N LEU A 40 -24.22 32.30 17.48
CA LEU A 40 -24.14 33.15 16.29
C LEU A 40 -25.00 34.41 16.37
N ASN A 41 -26.10 34.36 17.12
CA ASN A 41 -26.98 35.51 17.33
C ASN A 41 -26.39 36.55 18.29
N GLY A 42 -25.27 36.23 18.96
CA GLY A 42 -24.46 37.17 19.72
C GLY A 42 -23.38 37.83 18.86
N GLU A 43 -23.68 39.04 18.35
CA GLU A 43 -22.75 40.06 17.83
C GLU A 43 -21.84 39.71 16.63
N GLY A 44 -21.98 40.48 15.54
CA GLY A 44 -20.87 40.83 14.61
C GLY A 44 -20.13 39.72 13.87
N THR A 45 -20.61 38.48 13.86
CA THR A 45 -19.91 37.36 13.22
C THR A 45 -19.99 37.43 11.69
N THR A 46 -18.83 37.45 11.02
CA THR A 46 -18.77 37.47 9.55
C THR A 46 -19.31 36.17 8.96
N MET A 47 -20.01 36.24 7.82
CA MET A 47 -20.60 35.07 7.13
C MET A 47 -19.59 33.91 6.94
N LYS A 48 -18.32 34.23 6.73
CA LYS A 48 -17.22 33.26 6.60
C LYS A 48 -16.98 32.47 7.90
N ASN A 49 -17.03 33.14 9.05
CA ASN A 49 -16.88 32.50 10.35
C ASN A 49 -18.08 31.60 10.66
N ASN A 50 -19.28 32.03 10.27
CA ASN A 50 -20.50 31.26 10.45
C ASN A 50 -20.44 29.97 9.64
N TRP A 51 -20.05 30.07 8.37
CA TRP A 51 -19.82 28.91 7.52
C TRP A 51 -18.77 27.95 8.09
N LYS A 52 -17.66 28.49 8.63
CA LYS A 52 -16.63 27.67 9.28
C LYS A 52 -17.18 26.93 10.50
N GLY A 53 -17.93 27.61 11.36
CA GLY A 53 -18.52 26.99 12.56
C GLY A 53 -19.56 25.91 12.23
N ILE A 54 -20.40 26.11 11.21
CA ILE A 54 -21.33 25.07 10.72
C ILE A 54 -20.55 23.83 10.28
N LYS A 55 -19.47 24.03 9.51
CA LYS A 55 -18.62 22.93 9.05
C LYS A 55 -18.00 22.17 10.22
N GLU A 56 -17.55 22.88 11.25
CA GLU A 56 -16.96 22.30 12.47
C GLU A 56 -17.98 21.52 13.29
N VAL A 57 -19.20 22.05 13.50
CA VAL A 57 -20.29 21.37 14.22
C VAL A 57 -20.66 20.05 13.54
N ILE A 58 -20.86 20.07 12.22
CA ILE A 58 -21.16 18.86 11.45
C ILE A 58 -20.01 17.86 11.55
N THR A 59 -18.77 18.32 11.37
CA THR A 59 -17.58 17.46 11.40
C THR A 59 -17.34 16.85 12.77
N SER A 60 -17.50 17.62 13.85
CA SER A 60 -17.40 17.15 15.24
C SER A 60 -18.45 16.09 15.54
N THR A 61 -19.71 16.33 15.17
CA THR A 61 -20.80 15.36 15.44
C THR A 61 -20.59 14.07 14.65
N CYS A 62 -20.11 14.16 13.40
CA CYS A 62 -19.73 12.98 12.64
C CYS A 62 -18.59 12.18 13.31
N HIS A 63 -17.58 12.86 13.87
CA HIS A 63 -16.50 12.19 14.59
C HIS A 63 -16.99 11.47 15.86
N GLU A 64 -17.82 12.11 16.66
CA GLU A 64 -18.29 11.55 17.94
C GLU A 64 -19.23 10.35 17.75
N VAL A 65 -20.15 10.42 16.78
CA VAL A 65 -21.18 9.39 16.63
C VAL A 65 -20.79 8.32 15.62
N LEU A 66 -20.26 8.71 14.46
CA LEU A 66 -19.92 7.77 13.39
C LEU A 66 -18.50 7.25 13.51
N GLY A 67 -17.58 8.08 14.02
CA GLY A 67 -16.15 7.75 14.07
C GLY A 67 -15.56 7.46 12.68
N HIS A 68 -14.23 7.33 12.63
CA HIS A 68 -13.56 6.97 11.38
C HIS A 68 -13.72 5.51 11.06
N LYS A 69 -13.81 5.23 9.75
CA LYS A 69 -13.67 3.87 9.24
C LYS A 69 -12.32 3.33 9.70
N LYS A 70 -12.35 2.22 10.44
CA LYS A 70 -11.13 1.49 10.78
C LYS A 70 -10.57 0.92 9.47
N HIS A 71 -9.31 1.23 9.19
CA HIS A 71 -8.58 0.47 8.21
C HIS A 71 -8.30 -0.87 8.89
N HIS A 72 -9.01 -1.92 8.50
CA HIS A 72 -8.57 -3.26 8.83
C HIS A 72 -7.20 -3.41 8.19
N HIS A 73 -6.16 -3.39 9.00
CA HIS A 73 -4.87 -3.81 8.52
C HIS A 73 -5.06 -5.28 8.12
N LYS A 74 -4.94 -5.57 6.83
CA LYS A 74 -4.80 -6.95 6.40
C LYS A 74 -3.44 -7.36 6.94
N GLU A 75 -3.43 -8.28 7.90
CA GLU A 75 -2.28 -9.11 8.23
C GLU A 75 -1.99 -10.00 7.01
N TRP A 76 -1.60 -9.39 5.89
CA TRP A 76 -1.42 -10.11 4.64
C TRP A 76 -0.07 -10.83 4.59
N ILE A 77 0.67 -10.77 5.69
CA ILE A 77 1.97 -11.39 5.85
C ILE A 77 1.85 -12.38 7.00
N THR A 78 1.12 -13.47 6.76
CA THR A 78 1.23 -14.65 7.60
C THR A 78 2.62 -15.26 7.42
N VAL A 79 3.15 -15.91 8.45
CA VAL A 79 4.43 -16.63 8.39
C VAL A 79 4.44 -17.65 7.23
N ASP A 80 3.32 -18.34 7.02
CA ASP A 80 3.11 -19.27 5.89
C ASP A 80 3.29 -18.60 4.51
N THR A 81 2.88 -17.33 4.36
CA THR A 81 3.09 -16.59 3.10
C THR A 81 4.58 -16.25 2.89
N LEU A 82 5.29 -15.88 3.97
CA LEU A 82 6.73 -15.62 3.91
C LEU A 82 7.52 -16.88 3.58
N ASP A 83 7.17 -18.01 4.19
CA ASP A 83 7.81 -19.30 3.92
C ASP A 83 7.63 -19.73 2.46
N LYS A 84 6.42 -19.58 1.90
CA LYS A 84 6.15 -19.85 0.48
C LYS A 84 6.94 -18.93 -0.45
N ILE A 85 7.16 -17.68 -0.09
CA ILE A 85 8.01 -16.74 -0.85
C ILE A 85 9.47 -17.21 -0.81
N GLN A 86 9.96 -17.60 0.36
CA GLN A 86 11.34 -18.04 0.53
C GLN A 86 11.61 -19.36 -0.21
N GLU A 87 10.69 -20.32 -0.17
CA GLU A 87 10.78 -21.56 -0.94
C GLU A 87 10.91 -21.31 -2.44
N ARG A 88 10.08 -20.40 -2.98
CA ARG A 88 10.11 -20.05 -4.42
C ARG A 88 11.45 -19.42 -4.80
N ARG A 89 12.03 -18.59 -3.92
CA ARG A 89 13.37 -18.01 -4.13
C ARG A 89 14.45 -19.08 -4.15
N ASN A 90 14.42 -20.02 -3.21
CA ASN A 90 15.40 -21.11 -3.13
C ASN A 90 15.34 -22.02 -4.37
N LYS A 91 14.12 -22.40 -4.81
CA LYS A 91 13.91 -23.20 -6.03
C LYS A 91 14.44 -22.48 -7.28
N LYS A 92 14.20 -21.17 -7.40
CA LYS A 92 14.73 -20.35 -8.50
C LYS A 92 16.27 -20.28 -8.49
N ALA A 93 16.88 -20.13 -7.32
CA ALA A 93 18.33 -20.08 -7.17
C ALA A 93 19.01 -21.40 -7.58
N ALA A 94 18.42 -22.54 -7.22
CA ALA A 94 18.94 -23.86 -7.60
C ALA A 94 18.96 -24.05 -9.13
N ILE A 95 17.86 -23.70 -9.81
CA ILE A 95 17.73 -23.81 -11.28
C ILE A 95 18.72 -22.88 -11.99
N ASN A 96 18.87 -21.64 -11.51
CA ASN A 96 19.84 -20.71 -12.09
C ASN A 96 21.28 -21.23 -11.93
N THR A 97 21.60 -21.78 -10.76
CA THR A 97 22.93 -22.36 -10.50
C THR A 97 23.22 -23.54 -11.44
N SER A 98 22.25 -24.43 -11.67
CA SER A 98 22.44 -25.55 -12.60
C SER A 98 22.62 -25.07 -14.05
N ARG A 99 21.86 -24.06 -14.48
CA ARG A 99 21.99 -23.47 -15.82
C ARG A 99 23.37 -22.86 -16.03
N THR A 100 23.84 -22.04 -15.09
CA THR A 100 25.17 -21.42 -15.16
C THR A 100 26.29 -22.47 -15.19
N ARG A 101 26.16 -23.56 -14.42
CA ARG A 101 27.15 -24.66 -14.47
C ARG A 101 27.15 -25.37 -15.82
N ALA A 102 25.99 -25.62 -16.41
CA ALA A 102 25.88 -26.24 -17.72
C ALA A 102 26.48 -25.36 -18.83
N GLU A 103 26.20 -24.06 -18.82
CA GLU A 103 26.78 -23.09 -19.76
C GLU A 103 28.30 -23.00 -19.63
N LYS A 104 28.83 -23.00 -18.40
CA LYS A 104 30.28 -23.03 -18.14
C LYS A 104 30.93 -24.32 -18.64
N ALA A 105 30.28 -25.47 -18.46
CA ALA A 105 30.78 -26.74 -18.98
C ALA A 105 30.78 -26.78 -20.51
N LYS A 106 29.74 -26.22 -21.15
CA LYS A 106 29.63 -26.12 -22.60
C LYS A 106 30.74 -25.25 -23.19
N SER A 107 30.98 -24.06 -22.64
CA SER A 107 32.05 -23.17 -23.11
C SER A 107 33.44 -23.77 -22.88
N GLN A 108 33.66 -24.49 -21.78
CA GLN A 108 34.91 -25.21 -21.55
C GLN A 108 35.14 -26.34 -22.57
N ALA A 109 34.10 -27.10 -22.91
CA ALA A 109 34.16 -28.14 -23.93
C ALA A 109 34.45 -27.55 -25.33
N GLU A 110 33.80 -26.45 -25.68
CA GLU A 110 34.03 -25.73 -26.94
C GLU A 110 35.49 -25.23 -27.06
N CYS A 111 36.03 -24.58 -26.02
CA CYS A 111 37.44 -24.16 -26.00
C CYS A 111 38.43 -25.34 -26.11
N THR A 112 38.12 -26.47 -25.47
CA THR A 112 38.97 -27.67 -25.54
C THR A 112 38.93 -28.30 -26.93
N GLY A 113 37.76 -28.34 -27.57
CA GLY A 113 37.59 -28.81 -28.94
C GLY A 113 38.37 -27.96 -29.95
N VAL A 114 38.26 -26.62 -29.85
CA VAL A 114 39.00 -25.68 -30.72
C VAL A 114 40.51 -25.82 -30.55
N ASN A 115 41.01 -25.96 -29.32
CA ASN A 115 42.44 -26.17 -29.06
C ASN A 115 42.94 -27.52 -29.62
N LYS A 116 42.13 -28.59 -29.54
CA LYS A 116 42.46 -29.89 -30.14
C LYS A 116 42.50 -29.83 -31.68
N CYS A 117 41.57 -29.11 -32.32
CA CYS A 117 41.59 -28.89 -33.77
C CYS A 117 42.79 -28.05 -34.21
N ARG A 118 43.16 -27.01 -33.44
CA ARG A 118 44.35 -26.17 -33.69
C ARG A 118 45.65 -26.98 -33.66
N GLY A 119 45.83 -27.88 -32.68
CA GLY A 119 46.99 -28.77 -32.63
C GLY A 119 46.99 -29.89 -33.69
N ALA A 120 45.87 -30.15 -34.36
CA ALA A 120 45.80 -31.06 -35.50
C ALA A 120 46.10 -30.34 -36.83
N SER A 121 45.76 -29.06 -36.96
CA SER A 121 46.13 -28.24 -38.12
C SER A 121 47.61 -27.85 -38.14
N GLU A 122 48.23 -27.55 -36.98
CA GLU A 122 49.68 -27.23 -36.91
C GLU A 122 50.56 -28.41 -37.32
N ARG A 123 50.17 -29.66 -37.00
CA ARG A 123 50.93 -30.86 -37.38
C ARG A 123 50.90 -31.18 -38.88
N LYS A 124 49.99 -30.60 -39.66
CA LYS A 124 49.93 -30.78 -41.11
C LYS A 124 50.87 -29.86 -41.90
N TYR A 125 51.50 -28.87 -41.25
CA TYR A 125 52.44 -27.93 -41.88
C TYR A 125 53.91 -28.22 -41.56
N VAL A 126 54.22 -29.30 -40.84
CA VAL A 126 55.59 -29.66 -40.40
C VAL A 126 56.12 -30.91 -41.14
N GLU A 127 55.32 -31.57 -41.98
CA GLU A 127 55.70 -32.79 -42.72
C GLU A 127 55.98 -32.57 -44.22
N ASP A 128 56.17 -31.32 -44.69
CA ASP A 128 56.71 -31.02 -46.03
C ASP A 128 58.22 -30.71 -45.97
#